data_AF-A0A9D8RCL8-F1
#
_entry.id   AF-A0A9D8RCL8-F1
#
_cell.length_a   1.000
_cell.length_b   1.000
_cell.length_c   1.000
_cell.angle_alpha   90.00
_cell.angle_beta   90.00
_cell.angle_gamma   90.00
#
_symmetry.space_group_name_H-M   'P 1'
#
loop_
_entity.id
_entity.type
_entity.pdbx_description
1 polymer ?
#
loop_
_entity_poly.entity_id
_entity_poly.type
_entity_poly.pdbx_seq_one_letter_code
_entity_poly.pdbx_strand_id
1 'polypeptide(L)' 'DLGTLLDRLGIAVRTGHHCAQPLMDRLGILGTVRASFALYNTREEVDALAAGIARVAQMF' A
#
# COMPACT_ATOMS: atom_id res chain seq x y z
N ASP A 1 -0.41 4.45 10.78
CA ASP A 1 -0.93 4.22 9.42
C ASP A 1 0.16 3.54 8.60
N LEU A 2 -0.14 2.41 7.97
CA LEU A 2 0.79 1.63 7.15
C LEU A 2 1.39 2.48 6.02
N GLY A 3 0.59 3.38 5.42
CA GLY A 3 1.05 4.29 4.37
C GLY A 3 2.20 5.20 4.82
N THR A 4 2.07 5.82 6.00
CA THR A 4 3.12 6.69 6.57
C THR A 4 4.40 5.92 6.91
N LEU A 5 4.28 4.66 7.32
CA LEU A 5 5.44 3.83 7.63
C LEU A 5 6.19 3.41 6.36
N LEU A 6 5.46 3.03 5.30
CA LEU A 6 6.06 2.73 3.99
C LEU A 6 6.69 3.97 3.34
N ASP A 7 6.07 5.14 3.48
CA ASP A 7 6.63 6.42 2.98
C ASP A 7 8.00 6.73 3.60
N ARG A 8 8.17 6.49 4.91
CA ARG A 8 9.48 6.62 5.59
C ARG A 8 10.54 5.63 5.10
N LEU A 9 10.13 4.54 4.47
CA LEU A 9 11.02 3.57 3.82
C LEU A 9 11.28 3.93 2.34
N GLY A 10 10.78 5.08 1.88
CA GLY A 10 10.90 5.54 0.48
C GLY A 10 9.89 4.89 -0.46
N ILE A 11 8.85 4.24 0.05
CA ILE A 11 7.86 3.49 -0.74
C ILE A 11 6.54 4.26 -0.78
N ALA A 12 6.26 4.87 -1.92
CA ALA A 12 5.02 5.62 -2.13
C ALA A 12 3.84 4.69 -2.42
N VAL A 13 2.80 4.76 -1.57
CA VAL A 13 1.52 4.06 -1.75
C VAL A 13 0.35 5.00 -1.48
N ARG A 14 -0.85 4.65 -1.94
CA ARG A 14 -2.07 5.37 -1.57
C ARG A 14 -2.84 4.58 -0.52
N THR A 15 -3.36 5.27 0.48
CA THR A 15 -4.27 4.69 1.49
C THR A 15 -5.67 5.32 1.40
N GLY A 16 -6.69 4.59 1.86
CA GLY A 16 -8.08 5.06 1.97
C GLY A 16 -9.04 4.41 0.97
N HIS A 17 -10.12 5.10 0.64
CA HIS A 17 -11.21 4.57 -0.20
C HIS A 17 -10.93 4.61 -1.70
N HIS A 18 -9.88 5.31 -2.13
CA HIS A 18 -9.49 5.47 -3.56
C HIS A 18 -10.62 6.00 -4.47
N CYS A 19 -11.48 6.89 -3.94
CA CYS A 19 -12.67 7.38 -4.62
C CYS A 19 -13.68 6.27 -5.00
N ALA A 20 -13.62 5.12 -4.32
CA ALA A 20 -14.42 3.93 -4.58
C ALA A 20 -15.18 3.48 -3.32
N GLN A 21 -15.77 4.42 -2.56
CA GLN A 21 -16.52 4.14 -1.33
C GLN A 21 -17.53 2.98 -1.46
N PRO A 22 -18.36 2.91 -2.52
CA PRO A 22 -19.34 1.81 -2.63
C PRO A 22 -18.71 0.42 -2.72
N LEU A 23 -17.49 0.32 -3.25
CA LEU A 23 -16.75 -0.95 -3.29
C LEU A 23 -16.26 -1.33 -1.88
N MET A 24 -15.75 -0.36 -1.13
CA MET A 24 -15.30 -0.57 0.26
C MET A 24 -16.46 -1.03 1.14
N ASP A 25 -17.63 -0.40 0.99
CA ASP A 25 -18.86 -0.78 1.70
C ASP A 25 -19.29 -2.20 1.33
N ARG A 26 -19.25 -2.58 0.05
CA ARG A 26 -19.56 -3.94 -0.42
C ARG A 26 -18.58 -4.99 0.14
N LEU A 27 -17.31 -4.63 0.29
CA LEU A 27 -16.27 -5.51 0.82
C LEU A 27 -16.24 -5.53 2.37
N GLY A 28 -16.99 -4.66 3.03
CA GLY A 28 -17.03 -4.57 4.49
C GLY A 28 -15.73 -4.05 5.11
N ILE A 29 -14.95 -3.26 4.38
CA ILE A 29 -13.67 -2.69 4.83
C ILE A 29 -13.70 -1.16 4.77
N LEU A 30 -12.93 -0.49 5.64
CA LEU A 30 -12.86 0.97 5.68
C LEU A 30 -11.98 1.56 4.57
N GLY A 31 -11.21 0.75 3.86
CA GLY A 31 -10.26 1.21 2.86
C GLY A 31 -9.12 0.23 2.69
N THR A 32 -8.25 0.54 1.74
CA THR A 32 -7.10 -0.31 1.41
C THR A 32 -5.82 0.50 1.33
N VAL A 33 -4.70 -0.21 1.34
CA VAL A 33 -3.42 0.32 0.84
C VAL A 33 -3.24 -0.21 -0.57
N ARG A 34 -2.96 0.68 -1.52
CA ARG A 34 -2.80 0.35 -2.93
C ARG A 34 -1.43 0.79 -3.43
N ALA A 35 -0.64 -0.18 -3.87
CA ALA A 35 0.51 0.05 -4.76
C ALA A 35 0.03 -0.07 -6.21
N SER A 36 0.50 0.82 -7.08
CA SER A 36 0.11 0.85 -8.49
C SER A 36 1.37 0.93 -9.32
N PHE A 37 1.53 -0.01 -10.25
CA PHE A 37 2.72 -0.12 -11.10
C PHE A 37 2.45 0.48 -12.48
N ALA A 38 3.47 1.10 -13.06
CA ALA A 38 3.54 1.66 -14.38
C ALA A 38 4.70 1.03 -15.17
N LEU A 39 4.87 1.43 -16.43
CA LEU A 39 5.89 0.88 -17.34
C LEU A 39 7.33 1.00 -16.80
N TYR A 40 7.60 2.05 -16.03
CA TYR A 40 8.93 2.36 -15.52
C TYR A 40 9.28 1.66 -14.21
N ASN A 41 8.34 0.91 -13.62
CA ASN A 41 8.64 0.21 -12.39
C ASN A 41 9.48 -1.04 -12.63
N THR A 42 10.28 -1.40 -11.62
CA THR A 42 11.21 -2.53 -11.72
C THR A 42 10.86 -3.64 -10.72
N ARG A 43 11.48 -4.82 -10.89
CA ARG A 43 11.30 -5.95 -9.96
C ARG A 43 11.88 -5.62 -8.59
N GLU A 44 12.98 -4.90 -8.55
CA GLU A 44 13.64 -4.46 -7.32
C GLU A 44 12.73 -3.55 -6.49
N GLU A 45 11.92 -2.70 -7.13
CA GLU A 45 10.91 -1.90 -6.43
C GLU A 45 9.76 -2.75 -5.86
N VAL A 46 9.37 -3.83 -6.55
CA VAL A 46 8.40 -4.80 -6.04
C VAL A 46 8.97 -5.52 -4.81
N ASP A 47 10.25 -5.92 -4.87
CA ASP A 47 10.93 -6.58 -3.74
C ASP A 47 11.05 -5.63 -2.55
N ALA A 48 11.38 -4.36 -2.78
CA ALA A 48 11.41 -3.32 -1.75
C ALA A 48 10.03 -3.13 -1.10
N LEU A 49 8.96 -3.09 -1.91
CA LEU A 49 7.58 -3.02 -1.42
C LEU A 49 7.24 -4.24 -0.54
N ALA A 50 7.55 -5.45 -1.00
CA ALA A 50 7.24 -6.68 -0.28
C ALA A 50 7.99 -6.75 1.07
N ALA A 51 9.28 -6.43 1.07
CA ALA A 51 10.09 -6.35 2.29
C ALA A 51 9.59 -5.26 3.24
N GLY A 52 9.20 -4.10 2.72
CA GLY A 52 8.61 -3.01 3.48
C GLY A 52 7.30 -3.41 4.17
N ILE A 53 6.39 -4.07 3.44
CA ILE A 53 5.12 -4.57 4.00
C ILE A 53 5.39 -5.59 5.10
N ALA A 54 6.26 -6.58 4.86
CA ALA A 54 6.58 -7.61 5.85
C ALA A 54 7.17 -7.01 7.13
N ARG A 55 8.08 -6.04 7.00
CA ARG A 55 8.68 -5.34 8.14
C ARG A 55 7.65 -4.55 8.94
N VAL A 56 6.77 -3.81 8.27
CA VAL A 56 5.75 -3.00 8.97
C VAL A 56 4.70 -3.88 9.62
N ALA A 57 4.33 -5.01 8.99
CA ALA A 57 3.38 -5.96 9.56
C ALA A 57 3.86 -6.56 10.90
N GLN A 58 5.16 -6.65 11.14
CA GLN A 58 5.74 -7.11 12.41
C GLN A 58 5.75 -6.05 13.52
N MET A 59 5.42 -4.79 13.23
CA MET A 59 5.37 -3.72 14.22
C MET A 59 4.02 -3.64 14.96
N PHE A 60 3.07 -4.50 14.58
CA PHE A 60 1.72 -4.62 15.11
C PHE A 60 1.50 -6.04 15.62
#